data_AF-A0A7K6TDM9-F1
#
_entry.id   AF-A0A7K6TDM9-F1
#
_cell.length_a   1.000
_cell.length_b   1.000
_cell.length_c   1.000
_cell.angle_alpha   90.00
_cell.angle_beta   90.00
_cell.angle_gamma   90.00
#
_symmetry.space_group_name_H-M   'P 1'
#
loop_
_entity.id
_entity.type
_entity.pdbx_description
1 polymer ?
#
loop_
_entity_poly.entity_id
_entity_poly.type
_entity_poly.pdbx_seq_one_letter_code
_entity_poly.pdbx_strand_id
1 'polypeptide(L)'
;VYVIESEWNDVTPAKRVELTCNTPDEALPVYWKKGTELKGTGKTLIAEVKEFPDAGNYTCLRADTHEIISYEFFLVTKVDSNGQMIRSLLRSFEEPNRTFLKCEAKNYSGIFKCSWMTENESPNVKFTITSLKGSQGDVTCSSPVAHTDESVTEYTAQCQKENYCPFAEEHQPIEMFLEVIDEVEYENYTSSFFIRDIIKPDPPQCQYVATNGTVTWTYPRTWSTPKSYFPLTFRVKAESTEEHKIWVYEADEQSIQIPAAGPEIKISVQARDRYYNSSWSEWSSLCR
;
A
#
# COMPACT_ATOMS: atom_id res chain seq x y z
N VAL A 1 -10.12 -14.45 16.32
CA VAL A 1 -9.10 -13.38 16.42
C VAL A 1 -9.84 -12.10 16.77
N TYR A 2 -9.45 -11.40 17.82
CA TYR A 2 -10.03 -10.12 18.22
C TYR A 2 -8.96 -9.04 18.23
N VAL A 3 -9.32 -7.84 17.77
CA VAL A 3 -8.46 -6.66 17.85
C VAL A 3 -8.94 -5.82 19.03
N ILE A 4 -8.05 -5.56 19.97
CA ILE A 4 -8.30 -4.79 21.18
C ILE A 4 -7.67 -3.42 21.04
N GLU A 5 -8.49 -2.39 20.92
CA GLU A 5 -8.05 -1.00 21.04
C GLU A 5 -7.65 -0.71 22.49
N SER A 6 -6.39 -0.30 22.68
CA SER A 6 -5.82 0.03 23.98
C SER A 6 -5.19 1.42 23.94
N GLU A 7 -5.64 2.29 24.84
CA GLU A 7 -5.02 3.60 25.03
C GLU A 7 -3.72 3.42 25.85
N TRP A 8 -2.57 3.74 25.26
CA TRP A 8 -1.26 3.48 25.90
C TRP A 8 -0.86 4.58 26.88
N ASN A 9 -1.44 4.55 28.08
CA ASN A 9 -1.04 5.38 29.20
C ASN A 9 -1.24 4.64 30.54
N ASP A 10 -0.61 5.15 31.60
CA ASP A 10 -0.61 4.54 32.95
C ASP A 10 -1.95 4.66 33.70
N VAL A 11 -2.89 5.46 33.20
CA VAL A 11 -4.12 5.85 33.92
C VAL A 11 -5.33 5.04 33.43
N THR A 12 -5.40 4.76 32.13
CA THR A 12 -6.52 4.06 31.51
C THR A 12 -6.47 2.58 31.91
N PRO A 13 -7.53 2.01 32.51
CA PRO A 13 -7.54 0.63 32.94
C PRO A 13 -7.53 -0.35 31.75
N ALA A 14 -7.21 -1.62 32.05
CA ALA A 14 -7.29 -2.70 31.07
C ALA A 14 -8.72 -2.90 30.54
N LYS A 15 -8.84 -3.27 29.27
CA LYS A 15 -10.13 -3.64 28.68
C LYS A 15 -10.51 -5.04 29.13
N ARG A 16 -11.72 -5.20 29.65
CA ARG A 16 -12.25 -6.50 30.09
C ARG A 16 -13.00 -7.15 28.93
N VAL A 17 -12.54 -8.34 28.52
CA VAL A 17 -13.08 -9.10 27.40
C VAL A 17 -13.55 -10.45 27.92
N GLU A 18 -14.83 -10.79 27.69
CA GLU A 18 -15.38 -12.08 28.06
C GLU A 18 -15.13 -13.10 26.95
N LEU A 19 -14.39 -14.15 27.26
CA LEU A 19 -14.12 -15.30 26.41
C LEU A 19 -15.03 -16.45 26.81
N THR A 20 -15.68 -17.08 25.83
CA THR A 20 -16.52 -18.27 26.06
C THR A 20 -15.92 -19.46 25.32
N CYS A 21 -15.71 -20.56 26.04
CA CYS A 21 -15.15 -21.77 25.47
C CYS A 21 -16.18 -22.41 24.53
N ASN A 22 -15.77 -22.72 23.30
CA ASN A 22 -16.67 -23.23 22.27
C ASN A 22 -16.93 -24.74 22.44
N THR A 23 -17.59 -25.08 23.54
CA THR A 23 -18.05 -26.45 23.85
C THR A 23 -19.58 -26.49 23.87
N PRO A 24 -20.21 -27.50 23.23
CA PRO A 24 -21.65 -27.70 23.27
C PRO A 24 -22.14 -28.22 24.64
N ASP A 25 -21.25 -28.84 25.41
CA ASP A 25 -21.56 -29.36 26.75
C ASP A 25 -21.24 -28.29 27.80
N GLU A 26 -22.28 -27.78 28.47
CA GLU A 26 -22.18 -26.77 29.51
C GLU A 26 -21.61 -27.30 30.83
N ALA A 27 -21.73 -28.60 31.07
CA ALA A 27 -21.26 -29.25 32.29
C ALA A 27 -19.80 -29.74 32.17
N LEU A 28 -19.23 -29.68 30.97
CA LEU A 28 -17.86 -30.09 30.72
C LEU A 28 -16.88 -29.22 31.52
N PRO A 29 -16.06 -29.79 32.44
CA PRO A 29 -15.08 -29.03 33.18
C PRO A 29 -13.93 -28.61 32.27
N VAL A 30 -13.70 -27.30 32.18
CA VAL A 30 -12.66 -26.70 31.33
C VAL A 30 -11.84 -25.67 32.10
N TYR A 31 -10.65 -25.37 31.59
CA TYR A 31 -9.81 -24.28 32.10
C TYR A 31 -9.11 -23.56 30.95
N TRP A 32 -8.65 -22.34 31.23
CA TRP A 32 -8.02 -21.47 30.26
C TRP A 32 -6.53 -21.27 30.55
N LYS A 33 -5.71 -21.30 29.50
CA LYS A 33 -4.28 -20.98 29.56
C LYS A 33 -3.89 -19.91 28.57
N LYS A 34 -2.86 -19.15 28.93
CA LYS A 34 -2.12 -18.25 28.03
C LYS A 34 -0.65 -18.61 28.11
N GLY A 35 -0.11 -19.19 27.04
CA GLY A 35 1.19 -19.87 27.09
C GLY A 35 1.16 -20.98 28.14
N THR A 36 2.00 -20.85 29.18
CA THR A 36 2.07 -21.82 30.29
C THR A 36 1.22 -21.44 31.50
N GLU A 37 0.70 -20.21 31.55
CA GLU A 37 0.02 -19.66 32.72
C GLU A 37 -1.47 -20.03 32.74
N LEU A 38 -1.96 -20.48 33.89
CA LEU A 38 -3.39 -20.73 34.13
C LEU A 38 -4.10 -19.39 34.35
N LYS A 39 -5.07 -19.06 33.50
CA LYS A 39 -5.82 -17.79 33.58
C LYS A 39 -7.17 -17.92 34.28
N GLY A 40 -7.78 -19.10 34.28
CA GLY A 40 -9.04 -19.34 34.97
C GLY A 40 -9.63 -20.71 34.71
N THR A 41 -10.69 -21.05 35.44
CA THR A 41 -11.46 -22.29 35.29
C THR A 41 -12.91 -21.98 34.96
N GLY A 42 -13.59 -22.91 34.30
CA GLY A 42 -14.97 -22.74 33.86
C GLY A 42 -15.09 -22.27 32.42
N LYS A 43 -16.33 -22.33 31.90
CA LYS A 43 -16.66 -22.08 30.49
C LYS A 43 -16.32 -20.66 30.03
N THR A 44 -16.47 -19.67 30.91
CA THR A 44 -16.23 -18.26 30.64
C THR A 44 -14.97 -17.76 31.36
N LEU A 45 -14.16 -16.96 30.69
CA LEU A 45 -13.00 -16.25 31.26
C LEU A 45 -13.14 -14.76 30.98
N ILE A 46 -12.96 -13.92 31.99
CA ILE A 46 -12.78 -12.48 31.80
C ILE A 46 -11.28 -12.20 31.68
N ALA A 47 -10.83 -11.88 30.47
CA ALA A 47 -9.46 -11.46 30.22
C ALA A 47 -9.34 -9.93 30.35
N GLU A 48 -8.30 -9.47 31.03
CA GLU A 48 -7.95 -8.06 31.12
C GLU A 48 -6.79 -7.82 30.15
N VAL A 49 -6.99 -6.96 29.15
CA VAL A 49 -6.03 -6.71 28.08
C VAL A 49 -5.69 -5.23 28.05
N LYS A 50 -4.43 -4.89 28.31
CA LYS A 50 -3.91 -3.52 28.27
C LYS A 50 -2.69 -3.41 27.37
N GLU A 51 -1.72 -4.31 27.51
CA GLU A 51 -0.46 -4.24 26.78
C GLU A 51 -0.18 -5.52 25.98
N PHE A 52 0.91 -5.54 25.22
CA PHE A 52 1.30 -6.71 24.42
C PHE A 52 1.47 -8.01 25.23
N PRO A 53 2.00 -8.00 26.48
CA PRO A 53 2.05 -9.20 27.29
C PRO A 53 0.68 -9.77 27.66
N ASP A 54 -0.42 -9.04 27.49
CA ASP A 54 -1.79 -9.54 27.67
C ASP A 54 -2.40 -10.06 26.36
N ALA A 55 -1.75 -9.83 25.22
CA ALA A 55 -2.21 -10.25 23.90
C ALA A 55 -1.78 -11.68 23.54
N GLY A 56 -2.17 -12.14 22.36
CA GLY A 56 -1.84 -13.48 21.86
C GLY A 56 -2.89 -14.54 22.22
N ASN A 57 -2.47 -15.79 22.32
CA ASN A 57 -3.40 -16.92 22.30
C ASN A 57 -3.91 -17.33 23.70
N TYR A 58 -5.23 -17.27 23.88
CA TYR A 58 -5.96 -17.80 25.02
C TYR A 58 -6.59 -19.12 24.62
N THR A 59 -6.15 -20.21 25.25
CA THR A 59 -6.56 -21.56 24.88
C THR A 59 -7.47 -22.13 25.96
N CYS A 60 -8.64 -22.62 25.56
CA CYS A 60 -9.53 -23.40 26.42
C CYS A 60 -9.20 -24.88 26.28
N LEU A 61 -8.99 -25.56 27.41
CA LEU A 61 -8.66 -26.96 27.46
C LEU A 61 -9.61 -27.72 28.38
N ARG A 62 -9.82 -29.00 28.05
CA ARG A 62 -10.51 -29.96 28.93
C ARG A 62 -9.71 -30.19 30.20
N ALA A 63 -10.40 -30.21 31.34
CA ALA A 63 -9.76 -30.41 32.64
C ALA A 63 -9.20 -31.83 32.85
N ASP A 64 -9.82 -32.83 32.23
CA ASP A 64 -9.49 -34.25 32.40
C ASP A 64 -8.40 -34.74 31.42
N THR A 65 -8.52 -34.38 30.14
CA THR A 65 -7.60 -34.85 29.09
C THR A 65 -6.53 -33.84 28.70
N HIS A 66 -6.66 -32.58 29.11
CA HIS A 66 -5.84 -31.45 28.64
C HIS A 66 -5.91 -31.22 27.11
N GLU A 67 -6.94 -31.74 26.45
CA GLU A 67 -7.16 -31.50 25.03
C GLU A 67 -7.63 -30.07 24.79
N ILE A 68 -7.14 -29.46 23.71
CA ILE A 68 -7.56 -28.13 23.26
C ILE A 68 -8.98 -28.24 22.70
N ILE A 69 -9.89 -27.44 23.23
CA ILE A 69 -11.27 -27.35 22.74
C ILE A 69 -11.38 -26.21 21.74
N SER A 70 -10.92 -25.02 22.14
CA SER A 70 -10.98 -23.81 21.35
C SER A 70 -9.85 -22.87 21.75
N TYR A 71 -9.58 -21.90 20.91
CA TYR A 71 -8.60 -20.88 21.19
C TYR A 71 -9.06 -19.54 20.62
N GLU A 72 -8.67 -18.46 21.29
CA GLU A 72 -9.00 -17.10 20.91
C GLU A 72 -7.71 -16.28 20.93
N PHE A 73 -7.42 -15.62 19.82
CA PHE A 73 -6.19 -14.86 19.64
C PHE A 73 -6.48 -13.36 19.72
N PHE A 74 -5.79 -12.66 20.62
CA PHE A 74 -5.89 -11.21 20.75
C PHE A 74 -4.73 -10.51 20.05
N LEU A 75 -5.10 -9.51 19.25
CA LEU A 75 -4.23 -8.48 18.72
C LEU A 75 -4.51 -7.18 19.47
N VAL A 76 -3.53 -6.30 19.56
CA VAL A 76 -3.67 -5.01 20.24
C VAL A 76 -3.35 -3.87 19.29
N THR A 77 -4.23 -2.88 19.27
CA THR A 77 -4.06 -1.61 18.56
C THR A 77 -3.77 -0.51 19.54
N LYS A 78 -2.65 0.20 19.32
CA LYS A 78 -2.32 1.42 20.06
C LYS A 78 -3.26 2.54 19.64
N VAL A 79 -3.97 3.14 20.58
CA VAL A 79 -4.73 4.38 20.35
C VAL A 79 -4.26 5.50 21.28
N ASP A 80 -4.37 6.74 20.83
CA ASP A 80 -4.17 7.94 21.65
C ASP A 80 -5.42 8.28 22.48
N SER A 81 -5.35 9.36 23.25
CA SER A 81 -6.45 9.83 24.10
C SER A 81 -7.69 10.31 23.34
N ASN A 82 -7.59 10.51 22.02
CA ASN A 82 -8.71 10.84 21.15
C ASN A 82 -9.28 9.59 20.45
N GLY A 83 -8.75 8.39 20.74
CA GLY A 83 -9.11 7.15 20.07
C GLY A 83 -8.51 7.01 18.67
N GLN A 84 -7.52 7.83 18.31
CA GLN A 84 -6.83 7.69 17.02
C GLN A 84 -5.73 6.64 17.11
N MET A 85 -5.66 5.77 16.10
CA MET A 85 -4.62 4.75 16.01
C MET A 85 -3.23 5.38 15.91
N ILE A 86 -2.33 4.98 16.79
CA ILE A 86 -0.91 5.35 16.75
C ILE A 86 -0.25 4.46 15.71
N ARG A 87 0.38 5.07 14.70
CA ARG A 87 1.01 4.39 13.56
C ARG A 87 2.52 4.37 13.74
N SER A 88 3.10 3.18 13.84
CA SER A 88 4.52 2.95 14.11
C SER A 88 5.12 1.81 13.28
N LEU A 89 4.31 0.88 12.75
CA LEU A 89 4.81 -0.26 11.97
C LEU A 89 5.20 0.11 10.53
N LEU A 90 4.60 1.16 9.96
CA LEU A 90 4.92 1.63 8.61
C LEU A 90 5.58 3.01 8.62
N ARG A 91 6.52 3.20 7.69
CA ARG A 91 7.07 4.51 7.35
C ARG A 91 6.16 5.18 6.32
N SER A 92 5.87 6.46 6.53
CA SER A 92 5.10 7.25 5.58
C SER A 92 5.97 7.77 4.42
N PHE A 93 5.39 7.88 3.24
CA PHE A 93 5.96 8.59 2.10
C PHE A 93 6.03 10.11 2.36
N GLU A 94 7.13 10.73 1.95
CA GLU A 94 7.38 12.17 2.02
C GLU A 94 6.83 12.88 0.76
N GLU A 95 5.51 12.94 0.63
CA GLU A 95 4.80 13.69 -0.42
C GLU A 95 3.82 14.66 0.28
N PRO A 96 3.25 15.70 -0.38
CA PRO A 96 2.66 16.86 0.33
C PRO A 96 1.62 16.52 1.40
N ASN A 97 0.97 15.35 1.30
CA ASN A 97 0.22 14.73 2.38
C ASN A 97 0.87 13.41 2.81
N ARG A 98 1.02 13.21 4.12
CA ARG A 98 1.56 11.98 4.72
C ARG A 98 0.66 10.78 4.37
N THR A 99 1.16 9.84 3.58
CA THR A 99 0.50 8.56 3.27
C THR A 99 1.41 7.39 3.60
N PHE A 100 0.84 6.23 3.92
CA PHE A 100 1.57 5.00 4.21
C PHE A 100 1.34 3.92 3.15
N LEU A 101 0.25 4.04 2.39
CA LEU A 101 -0.13 3.12 1.32
C LEU A 101 -0.27 3.93 0.03
N LYS A 102 0.73 3.82 -0.83
CA LYS A 102 0.77 4.49 -2.12
C LYS A 102 0.34 3.51 -3.20
N CYS A 103 -0.55 3.91 -4.11
CA CYS A 103 -0.92 3.09 -5.25
C CYS A 103 -0.71 3.88 -6.54
N GLU A 104 -0.20 3.22 -7.57
CA GLU A 104 0.08 3.81 -8.88
C GLU A 104 -0.39 2.87 -10.00
N ALA A 105 -0.98 3.43 -11.05
CA ALA A 105 -1.44 2.71 -12.23
C ALA A 105 -0.72 3.22 -13.47
N LYS A 106 -0.21 2.31 -14.30
CA LYS A 106 0.53 2.70 -15.53
C LYS A 106 -0.39 3.11 -16.68
N ASN A 107 -1.65 2.72 -16.60
CA ASN A 107 -2.65 2.86 -17.65
C ASN A 107 -4.05 2.65 -17.05
N TYR A 108 -5.08 2.70 -17.90
CA TYR A 108 -6.48 2.53 -17.52
C TYR A 108 -6.97 1.07 -17.64
N SER A 109 -6.09 0.07 -17.49
CA SER A 109 -6.50 -1.34 -17.64
C SER A 109 -7.27 -1.91 -16.44
N GLY A 110 -7.33 -1.17 -15.32
CA GLY A 110 -7.79 -1.72 -14.04
C GLY A 110 -6.66 -2.28 -13.17
N ILE A 111 -5.45 -2.40 -13.72
CA ILE A 111 -4.28 -2.93 -13.01
C ILE A 111 -3.48 -1.79 -12.38
N PHE A 112 -3.17 -1.93 -11.10
CA PHE A 112 -2.38 -0.97 -10.33
C PHE A 112 -1.44 -1.70 -9.35
N LYS A 113 -0.40 -1.00 -8.90
CA LYS A 113 0.56 -1.50 -7.92
C LYS A 113 0.42 -0.64 -6.67
N CYS A 114 0.22 -1.27 -5.52
CA CYS A 114 0.31 -0.60 -4.24
C CYS A 114 1.65 -0.90 -3.57
N SER A 115 2.21 0.07 -2.87
CA SER A 115 3.43 -0.05 -2.09
C SER A 115 3.34 0.63 -0.74
N TRP A 116 4.11 0.10 0.20
CA TRP A 116 4.26 0.60 1.55
C TRP A 116 5.68 0.29 2.04
N MET A 117 6.16 1.05 3.02
CA MET A 117 7.52 0.92 3.52
C MET A 117 7.51 0.66 5.02
N THR A 118 8.47 -0.10 5.50
CA THR A 118 8.69 -0.34 6.91
C THR A 118 10.19 -0.29 7.23
N GLU A 119 10.50 0.28 8.38
CA GLU A 119 11.83 0.23 9.01
C GLU A 119 11.89 -0.89 10.05
N ASN A 120 10.81 -1.66 10.20
CA ASN A 120 10.74 -2.76 11.14
C ASN A 120 11.51 -3.97 10.60
N GLU A 121 12.54 -4.38 11.32
CA GLU A 121 13.36 -5.56 11.02
C GLU A 121 12.75 -6.86 11.56
N SER A 122 11.57 -6.81 12.18
CA SER A 122 10.87 -8.00 12.70
C SER A 122 10.62 -9.02 11.58
N PRO A 123 11.12 -10.26 11.70
CA PRO A 123 10.84 -11.32 10.73
C PRO A 123 9.39 -11.82 10.81
N ASN A 124 8.64 -11.40 11.84
CA ASN A 124 7.29 -11.88 12.13
C ASN A 124 6.19 -10.97 11.59
N VAL A 125 6.56 -9.83 10.97
CA VAL A 125 5.60 -8.90 10.40
C VAL A 125 4.84 -9.54 9.23
N LYS A 126 3.51 -9.39 9.24
CA LYS A 126 2.59 -9.92 8.24
C LYS A 126 1.76 -8.79 7.65
N PHE A 127 1.61 -8.84 6.33
CA PHE A 127 0.86 -7.87 5.57
C PHE A 127 -0.29 -8.57 4.83
N THR A 128 -1.51 -8.07 4.99
CA THR A 128 -2.67 -8.51 4.22
C THR A 128 -3.28 -7.30 3.52
N ILE A 129 -3.25 -7.28 2.19
CA ILE A 129 -3.87 -6.22 1.39
C ILE A 129 -5.14 -6.73 0.70
N THR A 130 -6.23 -5.99 0.88
CA THR A 130 -7.56 -6.33 0.35
C THR A 130 -8.32 -5.07 -0.04
N SER A 131 -9.47 -5.22 -0.70
CA SER A 131 -10.42 -4.13 -0.87
C SER A 131 -11.51 -4.18 0.22
N LEU A 132 -11.94 -3.01 0.72
CA LEU A 132 -12.96 -2.91 1.78
C LEU A 132 -14.33 -3.46 1.38
N LYS A 133 -14.63 -3.61 0.07
CA LYS A 133 -15.89 -4.20 -0.40
C LYS A 133 -16.00 -5.72 -0.21
N GLY A 134 -15.08 -6.36 0.52
CA GLY A 134 -15.20 -7.73 1.04
C GLY A 134 -14.56 -8.81 0.17
N SER A 135 -14.72 -10.09 0.56
CA SER A 135 -14.11 -11.28 -0.07
C SER A 135 -14.65 -11.64 -1.46
N GLN A 136 -15.68 -10.94 -1.93
CA GLN A 136 -16.14 -10.89 -3.33
C GLN A 136 -15.82 -9.53 -3.96
N GLY A 137 -14.73 -8.90 -3.51
CA GLY A 137 -14.35 -7.56 -3.91
C GLY A 137 -14.09 -7.47 -5.42
N ASP A 138 -14.40 -6.30 -5.97
CA ASP A 138 -14.11 -5.95 -7.35
C ASP A 138 -12.59 -5.83 -7.63
N VAL A 139 -11.72 -6.19 -6.67
CA VAL A 139 -10.27 -6.08 -6.78
C VAL A 139 -9.59 -7.32 -6.24
N THR A 140 -8.74 -7.93 -7.07
CA THR A 140 -7.87 -9.06 -6.70
C THR A 140 -6.44 -8.56 -6.56
N CYS A 141 -5.74 -8.89 -5.47
CA CYS A 141 -4.34 -8.53 -5.25
C CYS A 141 -3.42 -9.75 -5.14
N SER A 142 -2.18 -9.60 -5.61
CA SER A 142 -1.12 -10.59 -5.41
C SER A 142 -0.62 -10.58 -3.95
N SER A 143 0.08 -11.64 -3.56
CA SER A 143 0.84 -11.63 -2.31
C SER A 143 1.86 -10.49 -2.29
N PRO A 144 2.10 -9.86 -1.13
CA PRO A 144 3.14 -8.85 -0.97
C PRO A 144 4.54 -9.37 -1.32
N VAL A 145 5.31 -8.57 -2.04
CA VAL A 145 6.71 -8.84 -2.41
C VAL A 145 7.60 -7.78 -1.77
N ALA A 146 8.59 -8.22 -1.02
CA ALA A 146 9.59 -7.37 -0.37
C ALA A 146 10.71 -6.97 -1.35
N HIS A 147 11.08 -5.69 -1.33
CA HIS A 147 12.22 -5.10 -2.02
C HIS A 147 13.05 -4.40 -0.94
N THR A 148 14.09 -5.06 -0.48
CA THR A 148 14.96 -4.53 0.56
C THR A 148 16.03 -3.66 -0.08
N ASP A 149 16.02 -2.37 0.24
CA ASP A 149 17.10 -1.43 -0.09
C ASP A 149 17.64 -0.82 1.20
N GLU A 150 18.91 -1.07 1.48
CA GLU A 150 19.61 -0.63 2.69
C GLU A 150 18.85 -0.89 4.01
N SER A 151 18.25 0.15 4.62
CA SER A 151 17.59 0.16 5.93
C SER A 151 16.06 0.21 5.88
N VAL A 152 15.47 0.34 4.68
CA VAL A 152 14.01 0.42 4.50
C VAL A 152 13.59 -0.71 3.57
N THR A 153 12.61 -1.50 3.99
CA THR A 153 12.02 -2.50 3.09
C THR A 153 10.74 -1.95 2.48
N GLU A 154 10.73 -1.80 1.15
CA GLU A 154 9.50 -1.51 0.40
C GLU A 154 8.78 -2.83 0.09
N TYR A 155 7.51 -2.92 0.47
CA TYR A 155 6.64 -4.00 0.07
C TYR A 155 5.72 -3.54 -1.04
N THR A 156 5.42 -4.45 -1.96
CA THR A 156 4.58 -4.15 -3.11
C THR A 156 3.60 -5.26 -3.39
N ALA A 157 2.40 -4.91 -3.84
CA ALA A 157 1.40 -5.86 -4.32
C ALA A 157 0.79 -5.34 -5.62
N GLN A 158 0.64 -6.23 -6.60
CA GLN A 158 -0.08 -5.92 -7.83
C GLN A 158 -1.54 -6.27 -7.65
N CYS A 159 -2.42 -5.31 -7.94
CA CYS A 159 -3.86 -5.46 -7.81
C CYS A 159 -4.53 -5.21 -9.16
N GLN A 160 -5.68 -5.85 -9.37
CA GLN A 160 -6.48 -5.74 -10.58
C GLN A 160 -7.94 -5.56 -10.20
N LYS A 161 -8.55 -4.50 -10.73
CA LYS A 161 -10.00 -4.32 -10.68
C LYS A 161 -10.69 -5.23 -11.70
N GLU A 162 -11.54 -6.12 -11.23
CA GLU A 162 -12.33 -7.03 -12.04
C GLU A 162 -13.38 -6.25 -12.85
N ASN A 163 -13.77 -6.77 -14.02
CA ASN A 163 -14.80 -6.16 -14.89
C ASN A 163 -14.62 -4.65 -15.19
N TYR A 164 -13.39 -4.14 -15.14
CA TYR A 164 -13.11 -2.72 -15.31
C TYR A 164 -13.25 -2.27 -16.77
N CYS A 165 -13.91 -1.12 -16.99
CA CYS A 165 -14.03 -0.50 -18.31
C CYS A 165 -13.09 0.72 -18.43
N PRO A 166 -12.01 0.64 -19.24
CA PRO A 166 -11.04 1.72 -19.41
C PRO A 166 -11.61 3.04 -19.96
N PHE A 167 -12.77 2.97 -20.61
CA PHE A 167 -13.38 4.09 -21.33
C PHE A 167 -14.45 4.80 -20.50
N ALA A 168 -14.95 4.18 -19.44
CA ALA A 168 -16.03 4.70 -18.63
C ALA A 168 -15.51 5.68 -17.57
N GLU A 169 -16.35 6.63 -17.18
CA GLU A 169 -16.08 7.45 -16.00
C GLU A 169 -16.25 6.64 -14.72
N GLU A 170 -15.30 6.77 -13.79
CA GLU A 170 -15.38 6.13 -12.49
C GLU A 170 -16.29 6.92 -11.53
N HIS A 171 -17.38 6.31 -11.07
CA HIS A 171 -18.33 6.94 -10.15
C HIS A 171 -18.10 6.61 -8.66
N GLN A 172 -17.37 5.53 -8.37
CA GLN A 172 -17.04 5.11 -7.01
C GLN A 172 -15.54 4.83 -6.90
N PRO A 173 -14.88 5.33 -5.85
CA PRO A 173 -13.46 5.09 -5.65
C PRO A 173 -13.22 3.62 -5.28
N ILE A 174 -11.99 3.18 -5.52
CA ILE A 174 -11.44 1.94 -5.00
C ILE A 174 -10.98 2.21 -3.58
N GLU A 175 -11.50 1.44 -2.63
CA GLU A 175 -11.08 1.51 -1.23
C GLU A 175 -10.20 0.30 -0.91
N MET A 176 -8.92 0.57 -0.70
CA MET A 176 -7.90 -0.39 -0.32
C MET A 176 -7.72 -0.41 1.19
N PHE A 177 -7.47 -1.60 1.73
CA PHE A 177 -7.23 -1.87 3.13
C PHE A 177 -5.99 -2.74 3.28
N LEU A 178 -5.01 -2.24 4.03
CA LEU A 178 -3.79 -2.96 4.39
C LEU A 178 -3.81 -3.22 5.90
N GLU A 179 -3.86 -4.48 6.26
CA GLU A 179 -3.66 -4.99 7.62
C GLU A 179 -2.18 -5.26 7.84
N VAL A 180 -1.65 -4.79 8.97
CA VAL A 180 -0.26 -5.00 9.39
C VAL A 180 -0.28 -5.59 10.78
N ILE A 181 0.30 -6.79 10.92
CA ILE A 181 0.41 -7.49 12.20
C ILE A 181 1.88 -7.78 12.46
N ASP A 182 2.40 -7.29 13.58
CA ASP A 182 3.73 -7.67 14.08
C ASP A 182 3.59 -8.35 15.45
N GLU A 183 3.77 -9.68 15.45
CA GLU A 183 3.51 -10.61 16.57
C GLU A 183 2.09 -10.53 17.14
N VAL A 184 1.79 -9.48 17.90
CA VAL A 184 0.50 -9.18 18.53
C VAL A 184 0.08 -7.72 18.37
N GLU A 185 0.94 -6.86 17.84
CA GLU A 185 0.59 -5.50 17.46
C GLU A 185 -0.18 -5.51 16.15
N TYR A 186 -1.28 -4.77 16.10
CA TYR A 186 -2.10 -4.61 14.91
C TYR A 186 -2.25 -3.14 14.56
N GLU A 187 -1.98 -2.84 13.30
CA GLU A 187 -2.29 -1.56 12.67
C GLU A 187 -3.03 -1.82 11.35
N ASN A 188 -3.85 -0.86 10.93
CA ASN A 188 -4.46 -0.89 9.61
C ASN A 188 -4.33 0.45 8.89
N TYR A 189 -4.32 0.36 7.57
CA TYR A 189 -4.09 1.48 6.68
C TYR A 189 -5.11 1.43 5.55
N THR A 190 -5.75 2.55 5.28
CA THR A 190 -6.73 2.68 4.20
C THR A 190 -6.25 3.67 3.16
N SER A 191 -6.61 3.43 1.91
CA SER A 191 -6.39 4.35 0.81
C SER A 191 -7.59 4.32 -0.11
N SER A 192 -8.08 5.50 -0.52
CA SER A 192 -9.26 5.64 -1.37
C SER A 192 -8.89 6.50 -2.58
N PHE A 193 -9.10 5.97 -3.78
CA PHE A 193 -8.70 6.63 -5.02
C PHE A 193 -9.52 6.16 -6.22
N PHE A 194 -9.57 6.99 -7.27
CA PHE A 194 -9.93 6.54 -8.61
C PHE A 194 -8.68 6.13 -9.39
N ILE A 195 -8.80 5.20 -10.34
CA ILE A 195 -7.65 4.84 -11.19
C ILE A 195 -7.09 6.07 -11.90
N ARG A 196 -7.97 6.95 -12.42
CA ARG A 196 -7.56 8.22 -13.05
C ARG A 196 -6.67 9.12 -12.17
N ASP A 197 -6.82 9.05 -10.84
CA ASP A 197 -6.04 9.87 -9.90
C ASP A 197 -4.64 9.30 -9.66
N ILE A 198 -4.50 7.98 -9.76
CA ILE A 198 -3.23 7.28 -9.52
C ILE A 198 -2.47 6.96 -10.81
N ILE A 199 -2.89 7.51 -11.95
CA ILE A 199 -2.20 7.31 -13.23
C ILE A 199 -0.79 7.93 -13.17
N LYS A 200 0.21 7.09 -13.43
CA LYS A 200 1.59 7.46 -13.67
C LYS A 200 2.12 6.63 -14.84
N PRO A 201 2.18 7.19 -16.06
CA PRO A 201 2.67 6.47 -17.23
C PRO A 201 4.12 6.02 -17.05
N ASP A 202 4.54 4.98 -17.76
CA ASP A 202 5.96 4.69 -17.90
C ASP A 202 6.66 5.81 -18.71
N PRO A 203 7.99 5.99 -18.59
CA PRO A 203 8.71 6.98 -19.36
C PRO A 203 8.68 6.70 -20.88
N PRO A 204 8.58 7.73 -21.74
CA PRO A 204 8.73 7.60 -23.18
C PRO A 204 10.11 7.06 -23.60
N GLN A 205 10.18 6.45 -24.78
CA GLN A 205 11.46 6.14 -25.43
C GLN A 205 11.77 7.22 -26.46
N CYS A 206 12.85 7.99 -26.25
CA CYS A 206 13.20 9.12 -27.10
C CYS A 206 14.49 8.93 -27.89
N GLN A 207 14.55 9.61 -29.04
CA GLN A 207 15.69 9.70 -29.93
C GLN A 207 15.99 11.17 -30.23
N TYR A 208 17.27 11.51 -30.36
CA TYR A 208 17.73 12.88 -30.62
C TYR A 208 18.69 12.93 -31.81
N VAL A 209 18.35 13.79 -32.78
CA VAL A 209 19.16 14.05 -33.96
C VAL A 209 19.80 15.42 -33.83
N ALA A 210 21.06 15.45 -33.39
CA ALA A 210 21.79 16.70 -33.13
C ALA A 210 22.01 17.58 -34.37
N THR A 211 22.05 17.00 -35.57
CA THR A 211 22.32 17.76 -36.82
C THR A 211 21.22 18.75 -37.18
N ASN A 212 19.98 18.48 -36.77
CA ASN A 212 18.83 19.36 -37.04
C ASN A 212 18.07 19.75 -35.75
N GLY A 213 18.52 19.32 -34.58
CA GLY A 213 17.89 19.64 -33.29
C GLY A 213 16.57 18.90 -33.05
N THR A 214 16.27 17.86 -33.82
CA THR A 214 14.99 17.14 -33.72
C THR A 214 15.03 16.11 -32.60
N VAL A 215 14.08 16.21 -31.68
CA VAL A 215 13.81 15.17 -30.68
C VAL A 215 12.50 14.48 -31.05
N THR A 216 12.51 13.16 -31.08
CA THR A 216 11.31 12.34 -31.31
C THR A 216 11.15 11.31 -30.21
N TRP A 217 9.93 10.87 -29.93
CA TRP A 217 9.69 9.82 -28.94
C TRP A 217 8.48 8.97 -29.25
N THR A 218 8.40 7.82 -28.59
CA THR A 218 7.26 6.91 -28.68
C THR A 218 6.51 6.83 -27.37
N TYR A 219 5.19 6.65 -27.47
CA TYR A 219 4.36 6.32 -26.32
C TYR A 219 4.89 5.05 -25.64
N PRO A 220 4.84 4.99 -24.29
CA PRO A 220 5.21 3.77 -23.58
C PRO A 220 4.35 2.59 -24.03
N ARG A 221 4.95 1.41 -24.15
CA ARG A 221 4.24 0.20 -24.60
C ARG A 221 3.13 -0.23 -23.65
N THR A 222 3.25 0.16 -22.39
CA THR A 222 2.29 -0.13 -21.32
C THR A 222 1.09 0.82 -21.33
N TRP A 223 1.11 1.91 -22.10
CA TRP A 223 0.03 2.89 -22.09
C TRP A 223 -1.26 2.36 -22.76
N SER A 224 -2.42 2.88 -22.32
CA SER A 224 -3.72 2.49 -22.86
C SER A 224 -3.84 2.73 -24.37
N THR A 225 -4.62 1.88 -25.04
CA THR A 225 -4.92 2.01 -26.47
C THR A 225 -6.43 2.07 -26.70
N PRO A 226 -6.90 2.77 -27.74
CA PRO A 226 -6.12 3.51 -28.75
C PRO A 226 -5.60 4.87 -28.25
N LYS A 227 -4.46 5.31 -28.78
CA LYS A 227 -3.81 6.59 -28.41
C LYS A 227 -4.64 7.82 -28.77
N SER A 228 -5.55 7.69 -29.73
CA SER A 228 -6.52 8.73 -30.07
C SER A 228 -7.53 9.00 -28.95
N TYR A 229 -7.81 7.99 -28.11
CA TYR A 229 -8.69 8.11 -26.95
C TYR A 229 -7.91 8.42 -25.66
N PHE A 230 -6.73 7.82 -25.51
CA PHE A 230 -5.84 8.05 -24.38
C PHE A 230 -4.59 8.83 -24.82
N PRO A 231 -4.70 10.12 -25.19
CA PRO A 231 -3.55 10.91 -25.57
C PRO A 231 -2.71 11.29 -24.34
N LEU A 232 -1.39 11.28 -24.52
CA LEU A 232 -0.44 11.81 -23.57
C LEU A 232 -0.03 13.23 -23.99
N THR A 233 0.38 14.01 -23.00
CA THR A 233 1.16 15.24 -23.17
C THR A 233 2.56 15.01 -22.61
N PHE A 234 3.54 15.77 -23.09
CA PHE A 234 4.95 15.52 -22.86
C PHE A 234 5.67 16.76 -22.38
N ARG A 235 6.72 16.54 -21.58
CA ARG A 235 7.74 17.54 -21.26
C ARG A 235 9.08 17.05 -21.75
N VAL A 236 9.81 17.92 -22.43
CA VAL A 236 11.16 17.67 -22.92
C VAL A 236 12.11 18.57 -22.14
N LYS A 237 13.03 17.95 -21.40
CA LYS A 237 14.09 18.65 -20.66
C LYS A 237 15.36 18.58 -21.49
N ALA A 238 15.93 19.73 -21.79
CA ALA A 238 17.25 19.88 -22.38
C ALA A 238 18.18 20.56 -21.35
N GLU A 239 19.32 19.94 -21.08
CA GLU A 239 20.30 20.40 -20.10
C GLU A 239 21.66 20.56 -20.77
N SER A 240 22.23 21.76 -20.68
CA SER A 240 23.61 22.04 -21.11
C SER A 240 24.57 21.78 -19.95
N THR A 241 25.53 20.89 -20.16
CA THR A 241 26.57 20.62 -19.16
C THR A 241 27.58 21.75 -18.99
N GLU A 242 27.82 22.55 -20.04
CA GLU A 242 28.74 23.69 -19.97
C GLU A 242 28.09 24.89 -19.25
N GLU A 243 26.89 25.29 -19.70
CA GLU A 243 26.25 26.50 -19.21
C GLU A 243 25.43 26.29 -17.92
N HIS A 244 25.28 25.03 -17.47
CA HIS A 244 24.42 24.65 -16.34
C HIS A 244 22.98 25.18 -16.50
N LYS A 245 22.52 25.29 -17.75
CA LYS A 245 21.16 25.78 -18.09
C LYS A 245 20.24 24.61 -18.39
N ILE A 246 19.01 24.74 -17.89
CA ILE A 246 17.93 23.77 -18.08
C ILE A 246 16.77 24.46 -18.79
N TRP A 247 16.32 23.85 -19.88
CA TRP A 247 15.13 24.27 -20.61
C TRP A 247 14.10 23.15 -20.57
N VAL A 248 12.83 23.51 -20.33
CA VAL A 248 11.70 22.57 -20.35
C VAL A 248 10.69 23.05 -21.39
N TYR A 249 10.39 22.18 -22.35
CA TYR A 249 9.43 22.42 -23.41
C TYR A 249 8.24 21.49 -23.23
N GLU A 250 7.03 21.98 -23.48
CA GLU A 250 5.82 21.15 -23.51
C GLU A 250 5.47 20.79 -24.95
N ALA A 251 5.01 19.56 -25.15
CA ALA A 251 4.65 19.05 -26.47
C ALA A 251 3.50 18.04 -26.36
N ASP A 252 2.53 18.16 -27.25
CA ASP A 252 1.44 17.17 -27.40
C ASP A 252 1.72 16.18 -28.54
N GLU A 253 2.59 16.57 -29.47
CA GLU A 253 3.06 15.71 -30.54
C GLU A 253 4.27 14.89 -30.07
N GLN A 254 4.60 13.84 -30.83
CA GLN A 254 5.71 12.93 -30.55
C GLN A 254 7.07 13.44 -31.06
N SER A 255 7.17 14.74 -31.33
CA SER A 255 8.37 15.39 -31.82
C SER A 255 8.41 16.87 -31.50
N ILE A 256 9.62 17.41 -31.29
CA ILE A 256 9.86 18.85 -31.18
C ILE A 256 11.23 19.21 -31.74
N GLN A 257 11.38 20.44 -32.23
CA GLN A 257 12.68 21.01 -32.60
C GLN A 257 13.22 21.84 -31.43
N ILE A 258 14.45 21.57 -31.00
CA ILE A 258 15.09 22.32 -29.92
C ILE A 258 16.09 23.33 -30.51
N PRO A 259 16.03 24.62 -30.12
CA PRO A 259 16.90 25.67 -30.68
C PRO A 259 18.39 25.48 -30.39
N ALA A 260 18.72 24.87 -29.25
CA ALA A 260 20.09 24.57 -28.86
C ALA A 260 20.43 23.16 -29.35
N ALA A 261 21.09 23.07 -30.50
CA ALA A 261 21.56 21.84 -31.10
C ALA A 261 23.08 21.77 -30.98
N GLY A 262 23.57 20.98 -30.03
CA GLY A 262 24.98 20.73 -29.79
C GLY A 262 25.22 19.32 -29.23
N PRO A 263 26.45 18.78 -29.35
CA PRO A 263 26.78 17.43 -28.88
C PRO A 263 26.78 17.28 -27.35
N GLU A 264 26.79 18.39 -26.60
CA GLU A 264 26.90 18.41 -25.13
C GLU A 264 25.56 18.66 -24.40
N ILE A 265 24.43 18.41 -25.08
CA ILE A 265 23.10 18.61 -24.50
C ILE A 265 22.49 17.27 -24.13
N LYS A 266 22.13 17.14 -22.85
CA LYS A 266 21.41 15.98 -22.32
C LYS A 266 19.92 16.22 -22.46
N ILE A 267 19.24 15.33 -23.17
CA ILE A 267 17.80 15.44 -23.43
C ILE A 267 17.08 14.26 -22.80
N SER A 268 15.96 14.54 -22.12
CA SER A 268 15.07 13.52 -21.57
C SER A 268 13.61 13.96 -21.73
N VAL A 269 12.71 12.98 -21.80
CA VAL A 269 11.28 13.21 -22.02
C VAL A 269 10.48 12.51 -20.92
N GLN A 270 9.45 13.16 -20.42
CA GLN A 270 8.46 12.54 -19.54
C GLN A 270 7.05 12.72 -20.11
N ALA A 271 6.11 11.91 -19.67
CA ALA A 271 4.73 11.91 -20.15
C ALA A 271 3.72 12.02 -19.01
N ARG A 272 2.53 12.52 -19.33
CA ARG A 272 1.36 12.53 -18.45
C ARG A 272 0.10 12.38 -19.29
N ASP A 273 -0.98 11.90 -18.70
CA ASP A 273 -2.31 12.01 -19.31
C ASP A 273 -2.58 13.46 -19.75
N ARG A 274 -3.13 13.65 -20.96
CA ARG A 274 -3.41 14.98 -21.51
C ARG A 274 -4.64 15.63 -20.87
N TYR A 275 -5.66 14.85 -20.55
CA TYR A 275 -6.97 15.35 -20.13
C TYR A 275 -7.16 15.32 -18.61
N TYR A 276 -6.33 14.55 -17.91
CA TYR A 276 -6.35 14.48 -16.45
C TYR A 276 -5.04 14.94 -15.84
N ASN A 277 -5.12 15.64 -14.71
CA ASN A 277 -3.94 16.14 -14.01
C ASN A 277 -3.34 15.06 -13.10
N SER A 278 -2.94 13.95 -13.70
CA SER A 278 -2.31 12.82 -13.02
C SER A 278 -0.81 13.04 -12.78
N SER A 279 -0.11 12.05 -12.24
CA SER A 279 1.34 12.11 -12.08
C SER A 279 2.07 12.09 -13.41
N TRP A 280 3.17 12.86 -13.49
CA TRP A 280 4.15 12.71 -14.57
C TRP A 280 4.90 11.38 -14.41
N SER A 281 5.24 10.76 -15.53
CA SER A 281 6.21 9.67 -15.54
C SER A 281 7.56 10.15 -15.00
N GLU A 282 8.43 9.21 -14.64
CA GLU A 282 9.85 9.54 -14.52
C GLU A 282 10.37 10.10 -15.85
N TRP A 283 11.46 10.86 -15.78
CA TRP A 283 12.21 11.24 -16.97
C TRP A 283 12.73 9.99 -17.66
N SER A 284 12.64 9.96 -18.99
CA SER A 284 13.25 8.91 -19.80
C SER A 284 14.76 8.85 -19.56
N SER A 285 15.36 7.73 -19.91
CA SER A 285 16.80 7.71 -20.19
C SER A 285 17.15 8.78 -21.22
N LEU A 286 18.42 9.19 -21.24
CA LEU A 286 18.90 10.19 -22.18
C LEU A 286 18.60 9.77 -23.62
N CYS A 287 18.03 10.70 -24.39
CA CYS A 287 17.69 10.46 -25.78
C CYS A 287 18.96 10.13 -26.57
N ARG A 288 18.89 9.06 -27.37
CA ARG A 288 20.00 8.56 -28.18
C ARG A 288 19.88 8.94 -29.64
#